data_AF-A0A7U9QZL5-F1
#
_entry.id   AF-A0A7U9QZL5-F1
#
_cell.length_a   1.000
_cell.length_b   1.000
_cell.length_c   1.000
_cell.angle_alpha   90.00
_cell.angle_beta   90.00
_cell.angle_gamma   90.00
#
_symmetry.space_group_name_H-M   'P 1'
#
loop_
_entity.id
_entity.type
_entity.pdbx_description
1 polymer ?
#
loop_
_entity_poly.entity_id
_entity_poly.type
_entity_poly.pdbx_seq_one_letter_code
_entity_poly.pdbx_strand_id
1 'polypeptide(L)'
;MKVKKSIILMAALSCLVCAGCAKEQPEAVTEMKSEIGSEDMAQAENTALKQEFPERFEDTINGVSFDMDIRISKEADIGNLHRMSATLQRPDIEKAKAVFAEGKTIVEEKNETGSGEDGTEFPCYRADYDDDTFLNVSTNLTYSHTPVFEKTSGAFRLYSYYNAELYAKDIALEVGDPQMLFENVIKSIRDAGYELENAAYDYYALDHETMAKEFMMLDKTGEALNTQGISWGVEDDCYFYTAVQLQEGLPIYFGSQDFPEDEEGNRPIQVLYSANGIERLEISRLYSFSEAGESVKLLDIDTIVKTVSKKYGDIVGPSYTVKRAELYKMPVKSADSTYDVKIVWLFEVQETGTDSDTGEEYVYTQYMFVDATDGMEVFI
;
A
#
# COMPACT_ATOMS: atom_id res chain seq x y z
N MET A 1 17.72 45.26 -22.13
CA MET A 1 18.26 45.25 -23.51
C MET A 1 17.52 44.14 -24.28
N LYS A 2 16.86 44.51 -25.38
CA LYS A 2 16.19 43.70 -26.42
C LYS A 2 15.07 42.69 -26.02
N VAL A 3 13.87 43.20 -26.24
CA VAL A 3 12.59 42.53 -26.54
C VAL A 3 12.72 41.56 -27.72
N LYS A 4 11.95 40.45 -27.72
CA LYS A 4 11.21 39.98 -28.91
C LYS A 4 9.97 39.16 -28.53
N LYS A 5 8.81 39.69 -28.94
CA LYS A 5 7.50 39.04 -29.05
C LYS A 5 7.36 38.40 -30.44
N SER A 6 6.64 37.29 -30.56
CA SER A 6 5.83 36.85 -31.72
C SER A 6 4.92 35.74 -31.18
N ILE A 7 3.58 35.87 -31.09
CA ILE A 7 2.51 36.16 -32.06
C ILE A 7 2.34 35.07 -33.14
N ILE A 8 1.41 34.14 -32.83
CA ILE A 8 0.23 33.63 -33.58
C ILE A 8 0.45 33.06 -35.00
N LEU A 9 0.03 31.80 -35.24
CA LEU A 9 -1.10 31.51 -36.16
C LEU A 9 -1.65 30.06 -36.02
N MET A 10 -2.96 30.01 -35.79
CA MET A 10 -3.85 28.86 -36.02
C MET A 10 -3.99 28.57 -37.52
N ALA A 11 -4.09 27.30 -37.89
CA ALA A 11 -4.77 26.89 -39.12
C ALA A 11 -5.34 25.47 -38.95
N ALA A 12 -6.63 25.41 -38.58
CA ALA A 12 -7.49 24.27 -38.87
C ALA A 12 -7.86 24.31 -40.36
N LEU A 13 -7.84 23.16 -41.04
CA LEU A 13 -8.55 23.01 -42.31
C LEU A 13 -9.09 21.58 -42.45
N SER A 14 -10.38 21.46 -42.15
CA SER A 14 -11.27 20.41 -42.62
C SER A 14 -11.61 20.67 -44.09
N CYS A 15 -11.69 19.63 -44.93
CA CYS A 15 -12.88 19.29 -45.75
C CYS A 15 -12.56 18.27 -46.85
N LEU A 16 -13.39 17.22 -46.83
CA LEU A 16 -13.79 16.31 -47.91
C LEU A 16 -13.86 16.96 -49.30
N VAL A 17 -13.55 16.20 -50.37
CA VAL A 17 -14.47 15.91 -51.51
C VAL A 17 -14.08 14.58 -52.20
N CYS A 18 -15.13 13.87 -52.59
CA CYS A 18 -15.31 12.55 -53.15
C CYS A 18 -14.79 12.27 -54.59
N ALA A 19 -14.78 10.96 -54.87
CA ALA A 19 -15.28 10.26 -56.07
C ALA A 19 -14.49 10.25 -57.39
N GLY A 20 -14.25 9.02 -57.89
CA GLY A 20 -14.40 8.70 -59.32
C GLY A 20 -13.57 7.52 -59.86
N CYS A 21 -14.21 6.34 -60.00
CA CYS A 21 -14.21 5.36 -61.12
C CYS A 21 -12.87 4.89 -61.79
N ALA A 22 -12.67 3.67 -62.30
CA ALA A 22 -13.43 2.42 -62.43
C ALA A 22 -12.54 1.35 -63.14
N LYS A 23 -12.96 0.07 -63.07
CA LYS A 23 -12.66 -1.09 -63.96
C LYS A 23 -11.23 -1.68 -63.88
N GLU A 24 -10.98 -3.00 -63.89
CA GLU A 24 -11.63 -4.14 -64.57
C GLU A 24 -11.57 -5.46 -63.75
N GLN A 25 -12.55 -6.33 -63.98
CA GLN A 25 -12.52 -7.80 -63.77
C GLN A 25 -12.74 -8.44 -65.17
N PRO A 26 -12.28 -9.68 -65.43
CA PRO A 26 -13.15 -10.86 -65.34
C PRO A 26 -12.35 -12.13 -64.87
N GLU A 27 -12.87 -13.32 -64.57
CA GLU A 27 -13.99 -14.14 -65.08
C GLU A 27 -14.57 -15.06 -63.99
N ALA A 28 -15.77 -15.58 -64.24
CA ALA A 28 -16.58 -16.44 -63.38
C ALA A 28 -16.92 -17.77 -64.07
N VAL A 29 -17.03 -18.88 -63.34
CA VAL A 29 -18.03 -19.98 -63.45
C VAL A 29 -17.88 -20.85 -62.17
N THR A 30 -18.86 -21.39 -61.42
CA THR A 30 -20.21 -21.89 -61.72
C THR A 30 -21.00 -22.01 -60.40
N GLU A 31 -22.31 -21.68 -60.41
CA GLU A 31 -23.27 -21.92 -59.30
C GLU A 31 -23.72 -23.39 -59.22
N MET A 32 -24.04 -23.85 -58.01
CA MET A 32 -25.15 -24.78 -57.78
C MET A 32 -25.84 -24.42 -56.44
N LYS A 33 -27.15 -24.11 -56.51
CA LYS A 33 -28.01 -23.60 -55.41
C LYS A 33 -28.79 -24.71 -54.70
N SER A 34 -29.00 -24.56 -53.39
CA SER A 34 -30.25 -24.75 -52.61
C SER A 34 -29.91 -25.11 -51.15
N GLU A 35 -30.58 -24.70 -50.07
CA GLU A 35 -31.52 -23.65 -49.68
C GLU A 35 -31.57 -23.75 -48.13
N ILE A 36 -31.56 -22.60 -47.47
CA ILE A 36 -32.20 -22.24 -46.19
C ILE A 36 -31.89 -23.07 -44.91
N GLY A 37 -31.29 -22.38 -43.95
CA GLY A 37 -31.36 -22.68 -42.52
C GLY A 37 -30.85 -21.47 -41.73
N SER A 38 -31.78 -20.62 -41.29
CA SER A 38 -31.56 -19.58 -40.30
C SER A 38 -31.16 -20.17 -38.94
N GLU A 39 -30.49 -19.37 -38.12
CA GLU A 39 -30.11 -19.60 -36.71
C GLU A 39 -28.74 -20.25 -36.50
N ASP A 40 -27.71 -19.40 -36.33
CA ASP A 40 -27.06 -19.23 -35.02
C ASP A 40 -26.01 -18.12 -35.10
N MET A 41 -26.36 -16.96 -34.54
CA MET A 41 -25.36 -15.98 -34.12
C MET A 41 -24.64 -16.58 -32.90
N ALA A 42 -23.62 -17.39 -33.14
CA ALA A 42 -22.65 -17.73 -32.11
C ALA A 42 -21.90 -16.44 -31.74
N GLN A 43 -22.37 -15.86 -30.65
CA GLN A 43 -21.66 -14.92 -29.79
C GLN A 43 -20.24 -15.46 -29.59
N ALA A 44 -19.27 -14.85 -30.28
CA ALA A 44 -17.87 -15.02 -29.93
C ALA A 44 -17.72 -14.35 -28.56
N GLU A 45 -17.94 -15.12 -27.50
CA GLU A 45 -17.40 -14.80 -26.19
C GLU A 45 -15.91 -14.57 -26.39
N ASN A 46 -15.50 -13.33 -26.16
CA ASN A 46 -14.10 -12.96 -26.06
C ASN A 46 -13.59 -13.61 -24.77
N THR A 47 -13.24 -14.89 -24.81
CA THR A 47 -12.55 -15.58 -23.72
C THR A 47 -11.14 -15.00 -23.68
N ALA A 48 -11.01 -13.77 -23.16
CA ALA A 48 -9.73 -13.28 -22.71
C ALA A 48 -9.23 -14.29 -21.68
N LEU A 49 -8.20 -15.06 -22.03
CA LEU A 49 -7.53 -15.97 -21.11
C LEU A 49 -7.15 -15.15 -19.87
N LYS A 50 -7.78 -15.46 -18.74
CA LYS A 50 -7.44 -14.84 -17.46
C LYS A 50 -5.98 -15.17 -17.19
N GLN A 51 -5.14 -14.16 -17.05
CA GLN A 51 -3.73 -14.37 -16.73
C GLN A 51 -3.66 -14.98 -15.33
N GLU A 52 -3.07 -16.16 -15.22
CA GLU A 52 -2.87 -16.87 -13.94
C GLU A 52 -1.39 -16.91 -13.60
N PHE A 53 -1.10 -16.74 -12.31
CA PHE A 53 0.23 -16.88 -11.73
C PHE A 53 0.23 -18.10 -10.80
N PRO A 54 1.34 -18.87 -10.74
CA PRO A 54 1.44 -19.95 -9.77
C PRO A 54 1.50 -19.40 -8.35
N GLU A 55 1.08 -20.19 -7.35
CA GLU A 55 1.17 -19.80 -5.93
C GLU A 55 2.61 -19.88 -5.38
N ARG A 56 3.46 -20.69 -6.02
CA ARG A 56 4.86 -20.91 -5.62
C ARG A 56 5.74 -21.06 -6.86
N PHE A 57 6.99 -20.60 -6.76
CA PHE A 57 7.99 -20.75 -7.80
C PHE A 57 9.31 -21.24 -7.20
N GLU A 58 9.83 -22.33 -7.77
CA GLU A 58 11.07 -22.98 -7.35
C GLU A 58 11.97 -23.20 -8.57
N ASP A 59 13.15 -22.57 -8.58
CA ASP A 59 14.16 -22.75 -9.61
C ASP A 59 15.54 -22.25 -9.14
N THR A 60 16.59 -22.51 -9.90
CA THR A 60 17.91 -21.89 -9.72
C THR A 60 18.37 -21.27 -11.03
N ILE A 61 18.49 -19.94 -11.05
CA ILE A 61 18.83 -19.18 -12.25
C ILE A 61 20.04 -18.31 -11.93
N ASN A 62 21.11 -18.42 -12.73
CA ASN A 62 22.36 -17.67 -12.54
C ASN A 62 22.97 -17.79 -11.12
N GLY A 63 22.80 -18.95 -10.47
CA GLY A 63 23.31 -19.18 -9.10
C GLY A 63 22.45 -18.58 -7.98
N VAL A 64 21.35 -17.90 -8.32
CA VAL A 64 20.35 -17.41 -7.38
C VAL A 64 19.27 -18.48 -7.20
N SER A 65 18.99 -18.85 -5.95
CA SER A 65 17.92 -19.79 -5.62
C SER A 65 16.59 -19.06 -5.53
N PHE A 66 15.59 -19.52 -6.25
CA PHE A 66 14.21 -19.09 -6.09
C PHE A 66 13.48 -20.19 -5.34
N ASP A 67 13.01 -19.88 -4.15
CA ASP A 67 12.22 -20.75 -3.29
C ASP A 67 11.14 -19.88 -2.65
N MET A 68 10.24 -19.38 -3.50
CA MET A 68 9.39 -18.24 -3.18
C MET A 68 7.91 -18.52 -3.28
N ASP A 69 7.16 -17.98 -2.33
CA ASP A 69 5.71 -17.83 -2.45
C ASP A 69 5.39 -16.62 -3.31
N ILE A 70 4.40 -16.76 -4.19
CA ILE A 70 3.87 -15.69 -5.02
C ILE A 70 2.55 -15.24 -4.41
N ARG A 71 2.49 -13.96 -4.05
CA ARG A 71 1.37 -13.35 -3.37
C ARG A 71 0.72 -12.29 -4.25
N ILE A 72 -0.58 -12.45 -4.44
CA ILE A 72 -1.44 -11.52 -5.15
C ILE A 72 -2.68 -11.36 -4.27
N SER A 73 -3.12 -10.12 -4.07
CA SER A 73 -4.38 -9.87 -3.36
C SER A 73 -5.54 -10.59 -4.04
N LYS A 74 -6.45 -11.15 -3.22
CA LYS A 74 -7.64 -11.88 -3.69
C LYS A 74 -8.68 -10.94 -4.32
N GLU A 75 -8.63 -9.66 -3.95
CA GLU A 75 -9.50 -8.60 -4.42
C GLU A 75 -9.09 -8.09 -5.82
N ALA A 76 -7.87 -8.40 -6.26
CA ALA A 76 -7.33 -7.90 -7.52
C ALA A 76 -7.87 -8.67 -8.74
N ASP A 77 -8.37 -7.92 -9.72
CA ASP A 77 -8.63 -8.44 -11.07
C ASP A 77 -7.42 -8.18 -11.97
N ILE A 78 -6.51 -9.15 -12.03
CA ILE A 78 -5.26 -9.09 -12.79
C ILE A 78 -5.47 -8.82 -14.28
N GLY A 79 -6.63 -9.22 -14.84
CA GLY A 79 -6.96 -8.94 -16.23
C GLY A 79 -7.38 -7.50 -16.50
N ASN A 80 -7.56 -6.69 -15.45
CA ASN A 80 -8.17 -5.36 -15.53
C ASN A 80 -7.46 -4.33 -14.63
N LEU A 81 -6.12 -4.37 -14.61
CA LEU A 81 -5.30 -3.36 -13.95
C LEU A 81 -4.94 -2.23 -14.92
N HIS A 82 -4.89 -0.99 -14.44
CA HIS A 82 -4.63 0.19 -15.27
C HIS A 82 -3.41 0.98 -14.82
N ARG A 83 -2.81 1.71 -15.76
CA ARG A 83 -1.88 2.82 -15.46
C ARG A 83 -2.65 4.00 -14.91
N MET A 84 -2.06 4.69 -13.94
CA MET A 84 -2.63 5.88 -13.31
C MET A 84 -1.52 6.72 -12.69
N SER A 85 -1.83 7.98 -12.41
CA SER A 85 -1.02 8.80 -11.53
C SER A 85 -1.70 8.97 -10.18
N ALA A 86 -0.96 9.47 -9.21
CA ALA A 86 -1.48 9.78 -7.89
C ALA A 86 -0.92 11.08 -7.33
N THR A 87 -1.62 11.63 -6.33
CA THR A 87 -1.11 12.69 -5.47
C THR A 87 -1.17 12.22 -4.02
N LEU A 88 -0.18 12.62 -3.23
CA LEU A 88 -0.19 12.35 -1.80
C LEU A 88 -1.31 13.16 -1.14
N GLN A 89 -2.22 12.48 -0.44
CA GLN A 89 -3.32 13.13 0.26
C GLN A 89 -2.80 13.88 1.49
N ARG A 90 -3.47 14.99 1.80
CA ARG A 90 -3.26 15.73 3.04
C ARG A 90 -4.57 15.73 3.82
N PRO A 91 -4.54 15.43 5.13
CA PRO A 91 -5.73 15.49 5.96
C PRO A 91 -6.31 16.91 5.98
N ASP A 92 -7.64 17.01 5.99
CA ASP A 92 -8.35 18.27 6.13
C ASP A 92 -8.47 18.60 7.62
N ILE A 93 -7.85 19.71 8.04
CA ILE A 93 -7.77 20.10 9.46
C ILE A 93 -9.15 20.27 10.09
N GLU A 94 -10.08 20.94 9.40
CA GLU A 94 -11.39 21.24 9.99
C GLU A 94 -12.27 19.98 10.04
N LYS A 95 -12.18 19.12 9.03
CA LYS A 95 -12.85 17.81 9.05
C LYS A 95 -12.27 16.90 10.13
N ALA A 96 -10.94 16.83 10.26
CA ALA A 96 -10.30 16.04 11.32
C ALA A 96 -10.71 16.53 12.71
N LYS A 97 -10.76 17.85 12.94
CA LYS A 97 -11.29 18.43 14.18
C LYS A 97 -12.75 18.05 14.42
N ALA A 98 -13.60 18.10 13.38
CA ALA A 98 -14.99 17.72 13.49
C ALA A 98 -15.19 16.25 13.90
N VAL A 99 -14.28 15.36 13.51
CA VAL A 99 -14.35 13.93 13.86
C VAL A 99 -13.73 13.64 15.24
N PHE A 100 -12.56 14.20 15.52
CA PHE A 100 -11.73 13.76 16.66
C PHE A 100 -11.72 14.72 17.85
N ALA A 101 -12.11 15.98 17.63
CA ALA A 101 -12.08 17.04 18.65
C ALA A 101 -13.48 17.49 19.10
N GLU A 102 -14.54 16.90 18.57
CA GLU A 102 -15.91 17.28 18.94
C GLU A 102 -16.16 17.09 20.44
N GLY A 103 -16.61 18.16 21.10
CA GLY A 103 -16.95 18.14 22.53
C GLY A 103 -15.75 18.18 23.50
N LYS A 104 -14.51 18.20 23.01
CA LYS A 104 -13.29 18.25 23.84
C LYS A 104 -12.89 19.70 24.17
N THR A 105 -12.28 19.91 25.33
CA THR A 105 -11.74 21.23 25.70
C THR A 105 -10.28 21.32 25.31
N ILE A 106 -9.90 22.35 24.55
CA ILE A 106 -8.51 22.60 24.17
C ILE A 106 -7.72 23.11 25.38
N VAL A 107 -6.58 22.48 25.68
CA VAL A 107 -5.60 22.91 26.68
C VAL A 107 -4.48 23.70 26.02
N GLU A 108 -3.95 23.19 24.91
CA GLU A 108 -2.91 23.84 24.11
C GLU A 108 -3.23 23.70 22.62
N GLU A 109 -2.97 24.74 21.83
CA GLU A 109 -3.16 24.75 20.39
C GLU A 109 -1.96 25.40 19.70
N LYS A 110 -1.47 24.76 18.63
CA LYS A 110 -0.42 25.24 17.76
C LYS A 110 -0.85 25.13 16.30
N ASN A 111 -0.68 26.23 15.59
CA ASN A 111 -0.85 26.30 14.15
C ASN A 111 0.52 26.64 13.56
N GLU A 112 0.99 25.79 12.66
CA GLU A 112 2.31 25.89 12.05
C GLU A 112 2.19 25.78 10.53
N THR A 113 3.29 26.06 9.83
CA THR A 113 3.40 25.83 8.39
C THR A 113 4.38 24.68 8.16
N GLY A 114 3.88 23.56 7.64
CA GLY A 114 4.69 22.47 7.13
C GLY A 114 5.19 22.76 5.73
N SER A 115 6.17 21.99 5.26
CA SER A 115 6.67 22.04 3.90
C SER A 115 6.62 20.64 3.30
N GLY A 116 6.02 20.53 2.12
CA GLY A 116 5.90 19.27 1.39
C GLY A 116 7.23 18.84 0.79
N GLU A 117 7.26 17.65 0.21
CA GLU A 117 8.48 17.14 -0.41
C GLU A 117 8.95 17.93 -1.65
N ASP A 118 8.09 18.79 -2.19
CA ASP A 118 8.35 19.74 -3.28
C ASP A 118 8.65 21.17 -2.78
N GLY A 119 8.70 21.35 -1.46
CA GLY A 119 8.83 22.66 -0.82
C GLY A 119 7.51 23.43 -0.70
N THR A 120 6.39 22.91 -1.20
CA THR A 120 5.08 23.57 -1.10
C THR A 120 4.64 23.63 0.34
N GLU A 121 4.47 24.85 0.85
CA GLU A 121 3.99 25.09 2.22
C GLU A 121 2.53 24.68 2.41
N PHE A 122 2.19 24.22 3.61
CA PHE A 122 0.82 23.85 3.97
C PHE A 122 0.55 24.06 5.46
N PRO A 123 -0.72 24.29 5.85
CA PRO A 123 -1.06 24.45 7.25
C PRO A 123 -0.90 23.12 8.00
N CYS A 124 -0.29 23.20 9.18
CA CYS A 124 -0.23 22.13 10.16
C CYS A 124 -0.99 22.58 11.42
N TYR A 125 -1.61 21.62 12.09
CA TYR A 125 -2.36 21.84 13.32
C TYR A 125 -1.96 20.81 14.36
N ARG A 126 -1.76 21.26 15.61
CA ARG A 126 -1.67 20.38 16.77
C ARG A 126 -2.46 20.96 17.92
N ALA A 127 -3.23 20.13 18.61
CA ALA A 127 -3.84 20.48 19.87
C ALA A 127 -3.77 19.34 20.87
N ASP A 128 -3.62 19.71 22.13
CA ASP A 128 -3.70 18.83 23.30
C ASP A 128 -4.98 19.20 24.06
N TYR A 129 -5.74 18.20 24.50
CA TYR A 129 -7.07 18.36 25.11
C TYR A 129 -7.06 18.01 26.61
N ASP A 130 -8.16 18.33 27.30
CA ASP A 130 -8.30 18.17 28.75
C ASP A 130 -8.43 16.72 29.23
N ASP A 131 -8.66 15.78 28.31
CA ASP A 131 -8.73 14.34 28.55
C ASP A 131 -7.44 13.60 28.14
N ASP A 132 -6.31 14.30 28.11
CA ASP A 132 -4.99 13.76 27.73
C ASP A 132 -4.94 13.18 26.31
N THR A 133 -5.90 13.53 25.46
CA THR A 133 -5.84 13.27 24.02
C THR A 133 -5.09 14.38 23.28
N PHE A 134 -4.48 14.04 22.16
CA PHE A 134 -3.97 15.03 21.21
C PHE A 134 -4.39 14.71 19.79
N LEU A 135 -4.50 15.77 18.98
CA LEU A 135 -4.71 15.70 17.55
C LEU A 135 -3.57 16.44 16.86
N ASN A 136 -2.88 15.77 15.94
CA ASN A 136 -1.85 16.33 15.10
C ASN A 136 -2.20 16.08 13.63
N VAL A 137 -2.26 17.16 12.85
CA VAL A 137 -2.59 17.18 11.44
C VAL A 137 -1.45 17.88 10.70
N SER A 138 -0.64 17.11 9.99
CA SER A 138 0.50 17.61 9.21
C SER A 138 0.61 16.85 7.89
N THR A 139 1.79 16.34 7.52
CA THR A 139 1.92 15.31 6.47
C THR A 139 1.18 14.02 6.84
N ASN A 140 0.99 13.79 8.14
CA ASN A 140 0.29 12.64 8.71
C ASN A 140 -0.89 13.13 9.56
N LEU A 141 -1.88 12.27 9.76
CA LEU A 141 -2.93 12.46 10.76
C LEU A 141 -2.64 11.55 11.94
N THR A 142 -2.51 12.12 13.14
CA THR A 142 -2.39 11.37 14.38
C THR A 142 -3.42 11.85 15.37
N TYR A 143 -4.26 10.95 15.84
CA TYR A 143 -5.10 11.11 17.00
C TYR A 143 -4.67 10.09 18.06
N SER A 144 -4.52 10.50 19.31
CA SER A 144 -4.18 9.55 20.37
C SER A 144 -4.71 10.01 21.72
N HIS A 145 -5.36 9.09 22.42
CA HIS A 145 -5.58 9.14 23.85
C HIS A 145 -4.32 8.58 24.54
N THR A 146 -3.51 9.48 25.08
CA THR A 146 -2.13 9.18 25.49
C THR A 146 -2.05 8.10 26.58
N PRO A 147 -2.84 8.16 27.67
CA PRO A 147 -2.76 7.15 28.73
C PRO A 147 -3.07 5.73 28.26
N VAL A 148 -4.08 5.56 27.40
CA VAL A 148 -4.46 4.23 26.87
C VAL A 148 -3.39 3.71 25.91
N PHE A 149 -2.88 4.56 25.02
CA PHE A 149 -1.82 4.16 24.10
C PHE A 149 -0.53 3.80 24.84
N GLU A 150 -0.07 4.61 25.79
CA GLU A 150 1.15 4.33 26.55
C GLU A 150 1.04 2.98 27.29
N LYS A 151 -0.06 2.74 28.00
CA LYS A 151 -0.32 1.48 28.68
C LYS A 151 -0.31 0.30 27.69
N THR A 152 -0.99 0.42 26.56
CA THR A 152 -1.08 -0.66 25.56
C THR A 152 0.26 -0.91 24.86
N SER A 153 1.03 0.12 24.53
CA SER A 153 2.36 0.00 23.91
C SER A 153 3.39 -0.68 24.83
N GLY A 154 3.18 -0.60 26.14
CA GLY A 154 3.94 -1.37 27.13
C GLY A 154 3.58 -2.86 27.16
N ALA A 155 2.48 -3.30 26.52
CA ALA A 155 2.03 -4.69 26.49
C ALA A 155 2.10 -5.33 25.09
N PHE A 156 1.88 -4.56 24.03
CA PHE A 156 1.84 -5.02 22.65
C PHE A 156 2.91 -4.32 21.79
N ARG A 157 3.77 -5.10 21.13
CA ARG A 157 4.93 -4.59 20.39
C ARG A 157 5.13 -5.34 19.07
N LEU A 158 5.27 -4.55 17.99
CA LEU A 158 5.52 -5.03 16.63
C LEU A 158 6.99 -4.95 16.19
N TYR A 159 7.88 -4.42 17.02
CA TYR A 159 9.29 -4.18 16.68
C TYR A 159 10.23 -4.73 17.77
N SER A 160 10.84 -3.84 18.57
CA SER A 160 11.66 -4.20 19.71
C SER A 160 10.85 -4.98 20.74
N TYR A 161 11.40 -6.09 21.21
CA TYR A 161 10.69 -7.03 22.10
C TYR A 161 9.35 -7.48 21.49
N TYR A 162 9.38 -7.82 20.19
CA TYR A 162 8.26 -8.33 19.43
C TYR A 162 7.51 -9.42 20.22
N ASN A 163 6.19 -9.26 20.34
CA ASN A 163 5.34 -10.24 21.02
C ASN A 163 3.93 -10.35 20.41
N ALA A 164 3.73 -9.79 19.22
CA ALA A 164 2.43 -9.81 18.56
C ALA A 164 1.89 -11.23 18.31
N GLU A 165 2.76 -12.23 18.13
CA GLU A 165 2.38 -13.64 17.97
C GLU A 165 1.68 -14.26 19.19
N LEU A 166 1.78 -13.64 20.37
CA LEU A 166 1.10 -14.08 21.58
C LEU A 166 -0.38 -13.70 21.61
N TYR A 167 -0.78 -12.75 20.76
CA TYR A 167 -2.13 -12.24 20.67
C TYR A 167 -2.90 -12.95 19.57
N ALA A 168 -4.17 -13.25 19.84
CA ALA A 168 -5.00 -13.94 18.88
C ALA A 168 -5.35 -13.05 17.68
N LYS A 169 -5.33 -13.66 16.49
CA LYS A 169 -6.00 -13.14 15.29
C LYS A 169 -7.36 -13.82 15.13
N ASP A 170 -8.27 -13.22 14.38
CA ASP A 170 -9.58 -13.82 14.02
C ASP A 170 -10.53 -14.13 15.20
N ILE A 171 -10.35 -13.47 16.35
CA ILE A 171 -11.24 -13.58 17.51
C ILE A 171 -12.03 -12.30 17.71
N ALA A 172 -13.32 -12.44 18.05
CA ALA A 172 -14.16 -11.34 18.50
C ALA A 172 -14.13 -11.23 20.04
N LEU A 173 -13.65 -10.09 20.54
CA LEU A 173 -13.73 -9.63 21.93
C LEU A 173 -15.10 -9.03 22.26
N GLU A 174 -15.36 -8.79 23.55
CA GLU A 174 -16.61 -8.13 24.00
C GLU A 174 -16.77 -6.70 23.45
N VAL A 175 -15.66 -6.07 23.06
CA VAL A 175 -15.61 -4.76 22.38
C VAL A 175 -16.49 -4.73 21.13
N GLY A 176 -16.61 -5.85 20.41
CA GLY A 176 -17.47 -5.97 19.24
C GLY A 176 -16.82 -6.74 18.09
N ASP A 177 -17.57 -6.86 16.99
CA ASP A 177 -17.12 -7.51 15.77
C ASP A 177 -16.01 -6.70 15.09
N PRO A 178 -14.80 -7.25 14.91
CA PRO A 178 -13.64 -6.48 14.45
C PRO A 178 -13.80 -5.94 13.03
N GLN A 179 -14.51 -6.66 12.15
CA GLN A 179 -14.79 -6.18 10.80
C GLN A 179 -15.69 -4.94 10.83
N MET A 180 -16.80 -4.99 11.56
CA MET A 180 -17.71 -3.85 11.70
C MET A 180 -17.03 -2.64 12.36
N LEU A 181 -16.15 -2.87 13.34
CA LEU A 181 -15.39 -1.80 13.98
C LEU A 181 -14.41 -1.17 13.00
N PHE A 182 -13.71 -1.97 12.19
CA PHE A 182 -12.81 -1.43 11.17
C PHE A 182 -13.56 -0.67 10.06
N GLU A 183 -14.76 -1.10 9.66
CA GLU A 183 -15.60 -0.31 8.73
C GLU A 183 -15.94 1.08 9.30
N ASN A 184 -16.16 1.19 10.62
CA ASN A 184 -16.33 2.48 11.28
C ASN A 184 -15.05 3.31 11.29
N VAL A 185 -13.88 2.69 11.45
CA VAL A 185 -12.59 3.37 11.28
C VAL A 185 -12.50 3.97 9.88
N ILE A 186 -12.71 3.16 8.84
CA ILE A 186 -12.64 3.64 7.44
C ILE A 186 -13.61 4.81 7.21
N LYS A 187 -14.80 4.75 7.81
CA LYS A 187 -15.74 5.89 7.79
C LYS A 187 -15.15 7.13 8.46
N SER A 188 -14.58 7.03 9.65
CA SER A 188 -13.93 8.16 10.34
C SER A 188 -12.77 8.75 9.54
N ILE A 189 -11.98 7.91 8.85
CA ILE A 189 -10.91 8.35 7.96
C ILE A 189 -11.45 9.19 6.81
N ARG A 190 -12.56 8.74 6.17
CA ARG A 190 -13.23 9.51 5.11
C ARG A 190 -13.85 10.80 5.62
N ASP A 191 -14.49 10.76 6.78
CA ASP A 191 -15.10 11.94 7.40
C ASP A 191 -14.04 12.98 7.79
N ALA A 192 -12.81 12.55 8.12
CA ALA A 192 -11.65 13.41 8.34
C ALA A 192 -11.03 13.99 7.05
N GLY A 193 -11.59 13.64 5.88
CA GLY A 193 -11.26 14.26 4.60
C GLY A 193 -10.42 13.42 3.65
N TYR A 194 -10.08 12.18 4.00
CA TYR A 194 -9.35 11.29 3.08
C TYR A 194 -10.27 10.63 2.04
N GLU A 195 -9.75 10.46 0.84
CA GLU A 195 -10.30 9.60 -0.21
C GLU A 195 -9.77 8.18 -0.03
N LEU A 196 -10.46 7.38 0.80
CA LEU A 196 -10.13 5.98 1.05
C LEU A 196 -11.31 5.09 0.67
N GLU A 197 -11.23 4.49 -0.51
CA GLU A 197 -12.27 3.56 -0.99
C GLU A 197 -12.25 2.27 -0.19
N ASN A 198 -11.10 1.59 -0.17
CA ASN A 198 -10.93 0.31 0.50
C ASN A 198 -9.51 0.15 1.06
N ALA A 199 -9.37 -0.76 2.02
CA ALA A 199 -8.10 -1.12 2.64
C ALA A 199 -8.04 -2.62 2.94
N ALA A 200 -6.89 -3.23 2.74
CA ALA A 200 -6.59 -4.54 3.31
C ALA A 200 -6.02 -4.33 4.70
N TYR A 201 -6.49 -5.11 5.67
CA TYR A 201 -6.12 -4.96 7.07
C TYR A 201 -5.90 -6.31 7.74
N ASP A 202 -5.04 -6.29 8.75
CA ASP A 202 -4.89 -7.32 9.76
C ASP A 202 -5.21 -6.72 11.13
N TYR A 203 -5.48 -7.59 12.11
CA TYR A 203 -5.70 -7.14 13.48
C TYR A 203 -5.26 -8.15 14.53
N TYR A 204 -4.99 -7.62 15.71
CA TYR A 204 -4.71 -8.39 16.92
C TYR A 204 -5.79 -8.10 17.96
N ALA A 205 -6.38 -9.16 18.51
CA ALA A 205 -7.25 -9.07 19.68
C ALA A 205 -6.37 -8.98 20.93
N LEU A 206 -6.33 -7.80 21.53
CA LEU A 206 -5.54 -7.53 22.72
C LEU A 206 -6.41 -7.75 23.96
N ASP A 207 -6.42 -8.99 24.46
CA ASP A 207 -7.10 -9.31 25.71
C ASP A 207 -6.26 -8.88 26.93
N HIS A 208 -6.94 -8.40 27.96
CA HIS A 208 -6.32 -7.87 29.17
C HIS A 208 -5.49 -8.90 29.93
N GLU A 209 -5.80 -10.21 29.84
CA GLU A 209 -5.01 -11.23 30.54
C GLU A 209 -3.63 -11.39 29.90
N THR A 210 -3.56 -11.40 28.56
CA THR A 210 -2.31 -11.43 27.81
C THR A 210 -1.57 -10.11 27.99
N MET A 211 -2.25 -8.97 27.86
CA MET A 211 -1.62 -7.67 28.08
C MET A 211 -1.03 -7.54 29.48
N ALA A 212 -1.71 -8.03 30.52
CA ALA A 212 -1.20 -8.01 31.89
C ALA A 212 0.10 -8.82 32.07
N LYS A 213 0.22 -9.96 31.38
CA LYS A 213 1.40 -10.84 31.44
C LYS A 213 2.59 -10.22 30.69
N GLU A 214 2.30 -9.59 29.55
CA GLU A 214 3.29 -9.06 28.63
C GLU A 214 3.71 -7.61 28.92
N PHE A 215 3.07 -6.98 29.91
CA PHE A 215 3.30 -5.58 30.24
C PHE A 215 4.68 -5.33 30.83
N MET A 216 5.44 -4.47 30.17
CA MET A 216 6.69 -3.92 30.64
C MET A 216 6.86 -2.49 30.17
N MET A 217 7.51 -1.68 30.99
CA MET A 217 7.95 -0.35 30.62
C MET A 217 9.45 -0.26 30.84
N LEU A 218 10.16 0.33 29.87
CA LEU A 218 11.60 0.54 29.94
C LEU A 218 11.87 2.04 30.00
N ASP A 219 12.90 2.43 30.73
CA ASP A 219 13.40 3.79 30.68
C ASP A 219 14.28 4.03 29.44
N LYS A 220 14.81 5.26 29.29
CA LYS A 220 15.65 5.63 28.15
C LYS A 220 16.98 4.87 28.08
N THR A 221 17.38 4.17 29.14
CA THR A 221 18.58 3.34 29.20
C THR A 221 18.29 1.87 28.92
N GLY A 222 17.00 1.50 28.80
CA GLY A 222 16.54 0.12 28.62
C GLY A 222 16.32 -0.63 29.93
N GLU A 223 16.38 0.04 31.08
CA GLU A 223 16.10 -0.58 32.39
C GLU A 223 14.60 -0.62 32.65
N ALA A 224 14.12 -1.72 33.24
CA ALA A 224 12.71 -1.89 33.56
C ALA A 224 12.23 -0.89 34.63
N LEU A 225 11.16 -0.16 34.31
CA LEU A 225 10.46 0.71 35.24
C LEU A 225 9.55 -0.11 36.15
N ASN A 226 9.26 0.43 37.34
CA ASN A 226 8.30 -0.17 38.25
C ASN A 226 6.89 -0.04 37.68
N THR A 227 6.25 -1.17 37.40
CA THR A 227 4.88 -1.27 36.88
C THR A 227 3.85 -1.57 37.98
N GLN A 228 4.26 -1.60 39.25
CA GLN A 228 3.38 -1.88 40.38
C GLN A 228 2.27 -0.84 40.51
N GLY A 229 1.02 -1.30 40.54
CA GLY A 229 -0.17 -0.46 40.64
C GLY A 229 -0.92 -0.26 39.32
N ILE A 230 -0.37 -0.76 38.20
CA ILE A 230 -1.09 -0.84 36.93
C ILE A 230 -1.98 -2.07 36.97
N SER A 231 -3.29 -1.85 36.86
CA SER A 231 -4.30 -2.91 36.78
C SER A 231 -4.72 -3.14 35.34
N TRP A 232 -5.10 -4.38 35.05
CA TRP A 232 -5.67 -4.80 33.78
C TRP A 232 -7.03 -5.43 34.02
N GLY A 233 -8.03 -5.01 33.26
CA GLY A 233 -9.39 -5.53 33.34
C GLY A 233 -10.03 -5.60 31.97
N VAL A 234 -11.25 -6.16 31.90
CA VAL A 234 -12.00 -6.31 30.65
C VAL A 234 -12.25 -4.98 29.93
N GLU A 235 -12.24 -3.86 30.66
CA GLU A 235 -12.31 -2.51 30.11
C GLU A 235 -11.09 -2.12 29.26
N ASP A 236 -9.97 -2.82 29.42
CA ASP A 236 -8.75 -2.60 28.63
C ASP A 236 -8.71 -3.43 27.35
N ASP A 237 -9.61 -4.41 27.19
CA ASP A 237 -9.70 -5.22 25.97
C ASP A 237 -9.86 -4.29 24.76
N CYS A 238 -9.03 -4.51 23.75
CA CYS A 238 -9.01 -3.66 22.56
C CYS A 238 -8.49 -4.42 21.34
N TYR A 239 -8.62 -3.80 20.18
CA TYR A 239 -8.04 -4.30 18.94
C TYR A 239 -6.94 -3.36 18.46
N PHE A 240 -5.85 -3.94 17.97
CA PHE A 240 -4.85 -3.21 17.21
C PHE A 240 -4.93 -3.62 15.74
N TYR A 241 -5.26 -2.66 14.87
CA TYR A 241 -5.34 -2.85 13.42
C TYR A 241 -4.12 -2.27 12.72
N THR A 242 -3.66 -2.96 11.68
CA THR A 242 -2.72 -2.43 10.68
C THR A 242 -3.35 -2.56 9.31
N ALA A 243 -3.22 -1.54 8.46
CA ALA A 243 -3.88 -1.56 7.15
C ALA A 243 -3.13 -0.80 6.05
N VAL A 244 -3.35 -1.23 4.81
CA VAL A 244 -2.85 -0.62 3.57
C VAL A 244 -4.01 -0.23 2.67
N GLN A 245 -3.89 0.92 2.02
CA GLN A 245 -4.83 1.34 0.98
C GLN A 245 -4.84 0.32 -0.16
N LEU A 246 -6.02 0.06 -0.73
CA LEU A 246 -6.17 -0.73 -1.95
C LEU A 246 -6.52 0.18 -3.12
N GLN A 247 -6.04 -0.17 -4.31
CA GLN A 247 -6.46 0.42 -5.58
C GLN A 247 -6.56 -0.69 -6.64
N GLU A 248 -7.73 -0.83 -7.28
CA GLU A 248 -8.03 -1.96 -8.18
C GLU A 248 -7.78 -3.33 -7.52
N GLY A 249 -8.03 -3.41 -6.22
CA GLY A 249 -7.78 -4.60 -5.40
C GLY A 249 -6.33 -4.80 -4.99
N LEU A 250 -5.34 -4.17 -5.62
CA LEU A 250 -3.94 -4.31 -5.21
C LEU A 250 -3.57 -3.38 -4.04
N PRO A 251 -2.75 -3.86 -3.09
CA PRO A 251 -2.22 -3.01 -2.03
C PRO A 251 -1.29 -1.94 -2.59
N ILE A 252 -1.35 -0.75 -1.98
CA ILE A 252 -0.40 0.33 -2.22
C ILE A 252 0.85 0.09 -1.38
N TYR A 253 2.00 0.02 -2.03
CA TYR A 253 3.28 -0.08 -1.35
C TYR A 253 3.59 1.23 -0.59
N PHE A 254 4.05 1.10 0.65
CA PHE A 254 4.16 2.20 1.63
C PHE A 254 5.58 2.43 2.14
N GLY A 255 6.52 1.53 1.84
CA GLY A 255 7.92 1.71 2.17
C GLY A 255 8.58 2.83 1.35
N SER A 256 9.85 3.08 1.64
CA SER A 256 10.66 4.09 0.95
C SER A 256 12.04 3.54 0.60
N GLN A 257 12.86 4.31 -0.13
CA GLN A 257 14.21 3.87 -0.52
C GLN A 257 15.08 3.52 0.70
N ASP A 258 14.97 4.31 1.76
CA ASP A 258 15.77 4.16 2.98
C ASP A 258 15.18 3.11 3.93
N PHE A 259 13.88 2.83 3.81
CA PHE A 259 13.13 1.90 4.66
C PHE A 259 12.15 1.08 3.80
N PRO A 260 12.67 0.11 3.02
CA PRO A 260 11.86 -0.66 2.08
C PRO A 260 11.12 -1.84 2.74
N GLU A 261 11.24 -2.03 4.05
CA GLU A 261 10.70 -3.17 4.77
C GLU A 261 9.17 -3.24 4.69
N ASP A 262 8.67 -4.31 4.05
CA ASP A 262 7.24 -4.62 3.97
C ASP A 262 6.76 -5.34 5.23
N GLU A 263 6.77 -4.61 6.34
CA GLU A 263 6.43 -5.11 7.68
C GLU A 263 5.08 -4.54 8.17
N GLU A 264 4.36 -5.33 8.98
CA GLU A 264 3.05 -4.92 9.54
C GLU A 264 3.15 -3.64 10.39
N GLY A 265 4.25 -3.45 11.12
CA GLY A 265 4.47 -2.25 11.91
C GLY A 265 4.58 -0.97 11.07
N ASN A 266 4.98 -1.08 9.81
CA ASN A 266 5.22 0.06 8.92
C ASN A 266 3.97 0.44 8.10
N ARG A 267 2.85 -0.30 8.26
CA ARG A 267 1.64 -0.10 7.47
C ARG A 267 1.08 1.32 7.69
N PRO A 268 0.61 1.99 6.63
CA PRO A 268 0.29 3.42 6.65
C PRO A 268 -0.87 3.80 7.56
N ILE A 269 -1.75 2.84 7.87
CA ILE A 269 -2.89 3.02 8.77
C ILE A 269 -2.68 2.10 9.98
N GLN A 270 -2.63 2.69 11.18
CA GLN A 270 -2.59 1.95 12.43
C GLN A 270 -3.67 2.46 13.37
N VAL A 271 -4.35 1.54 14.05
CA VAL A 271 -5.49 1.88 14.89
C VAL A 271 -5.47 1.08 16.17
N LEU A 272 -5.62 1.77 17.30
CA LEU A 272 -6.00 1.16 18.56
C LEU A 272 -7.48 1.47 18.80
N TYR A 273 -8.30 0.44 18.95
CA TYR A 273 -9.75 0.57 19.12
C TYR A 273 -10.23 -0.17 20.36
N SER A 274 -10.87 0.53 21.29
CA SER A 274 -11.44 -0.02 22.53
C SER A 274 -12.97 0.09 22.54
N ALA A 275 -13.59 -0.26 23.66
CA ALA A 275 -15.01 -0.01 23.89
C ALA A 275 -15.40 1.49 23.82
N ASN A 276 -14.44 2.41 23.94
CA ASN A 276 -14.66 3.86 23.83
C ASN A 276 -14.52 4.37 22.39
N GLY A 277 -14.23 3.50 21.42
CA GLY A 277 -13.99 3.86 20.04
C GLY A 277 -12.50 3.88 19.69
N ILE A 278 -12.11 4.78 18.78
CA ILE A 278 -10.70 4.96 18.39
C ILE A 278 -9.96 5.58 19.57
N GLU A 279 -8.99 4.86 20.12
CA GLU A 279 -8.06 5.35 21.16
C GLU A 279 -6.78 5.88 20.54
N ARG A 280 -6.39 5.34 19.38
CA ARG A 280 -5.31 5.87 18.54
C ARG A 280 -5.60 5.62 17.08
N LEU A 281 -5.29 6.61 16.26
CA LEU A 281 -5.28 6.51 14.80
C LEU A 281 -4.04 7.21 14.28
N GLU A 282 -3.25 6.48 13.50
CA GLU A 282 -2.16 7.02 12.72
C GLU A 282 -2.41 6.74 11.26
N ILE A 283 -2.34 7.80 10.45
CA ILE A 283 -2.43 7.71 9.00
C ILE A 283 -1.25 8.45 8.40
N SER A 284 -0.52 7.74 7.56
CA SER A 284 0.56 8.27 6.73
C SER A 284 0.37 7.82 5.29
N ARG A 285 0.97 8.54 4.33
CA ARG A 285 1.17 8.07 2.94
C ARG A 285 -0.06 7.47 2.24
N LEU A 286 -1.23 8.12 2.33
CA LEU A 286 -2.40 7.78 1.51
C LEU A 286 -2.44 8.60 0.23
N TYR A 287 -2.94 8.00 -0.85
CA TYR A 287 -2.87 8.57 -2.19
C TYR A 287 -4.27 8.78 -2.79
N SER A 288 -4.46 9.89 -3.49
CA SER A 288 -5.62 10.11 -4.36
C SER A 288 -5.20 9.75 -5.78
N PHE A 289 -5.98 8.90 -6.44
CA PHE A 289 -5.64 8.35 -7.75
C PHE A 289 -6.36 9.12 -8.87
N SER A 290 -5.69 9.28 -10.01
CA SER A 290 -6.33 9.75 -11.23
C SER A 290 -7.35 8.74 -11.74
N GLU A 291 -8.20 9.15 -12.69
CA GLU A 291 -9.00 8.21 -13.47
C GLU A 291 -8.10 7.13 -14.11
N ALA A 292 -8.66 5.92 -14.26
CA ALA A 292 -7.97 4.80 -14.86
C ALA A 292 -7.59 5.10 -16.31
N GLY A 293 -6.31 4.91 -16.63
CA GLY A 293 -5.78 5.04 -17.99
C GLY A 293 -5.98 3.77 -18.81
N GLU A 294 -4.97 3.40 -19.59
CA GLU A 294 -4.99 2.16 -20.37
C GLU A 294 -4.79 0.94 -19.46
N SER A 295 -5.52 -0.15 -19.76
CA SER A 295 -5.33 -1.45 -19.13
C SER A 295 -3.95 -2.01 -19.48
N VAL A 296 -3.28 -2.63 -18.52
CA VAL A 296 -1.97 -3.23 -18.73
C VAL A 296 -2.04 -4.75 -18.77
N LYS A 297 -1.09 -5.34 -19.50
CA LYS A 297 -0.82 -6.77 -19.44
C LYS A 297 0.45 -7.00 -18.64
N LEU A 298 0.41 -7.89 -17.67
CA LEU A 298 1.58 -8.23 -16.86
C LEU A 298 2.44 -9.27 -17.59
N LEU A 299 3.75 -9.24 -17.37
CA LEU A 299 4.66 -10.29 -17.82
C LEU A 299 4.49 -11.56 -16.97
N ASP A 300 4.87 -12.71 -17.52
CA ASP A 300 4.94 -13.96 -16.77
C ASP A 300 6.08 -13.92 -15.74
N ILE A 301 5.97 -14.77 -14.71
CA ILE A 301 6.96 -14.81 -13.62
C ILE A 301 8.34 -15.24 -14.14
N ASP A 302 8.40 -16.17 -15.10
CA ASP A 302 9.63 -16.65 -15.75
C ASP A 302 10.43 -15.53 -16.44
N THR A 303 9.75 -14.47 -16.86
CA THR A 303 10.37 -13.27 -17.43
C THR A 303 10.84 -12.33 -16.33
N ILE A 304 9.99 -12.07 -15.32
CA ILE A 304 10.31 -11.14 -14.22
C ILE A 304 11.52 -11.62 -13.40
N VAL A 305 11.62 -12.92 -13.08
CA VAL A 305 12.70 -13.45 -12.24
C VAL A 305 14.09 -13.33 -12.88
N LYS A 306 14.17 -13.18 -14.20
CA LYS A 306 15.46 -12.97 -14.91
C LYS A 306 16.12 -11.65 -14.53
N THR A 307 15.34 -10.62 -14.20
CA THR A 307 15.87 -9.33 -13.75
C THR A 307 16.50 -9.48 -12.37
N VAL A 308 15.83 -10.20 -11.47
CA VAL A 308 16.34 -10.51 -10.12
C VAL A 308 17.61 -11.36 -10.21
N SER A 309 17.57 -12.47 -10.97
CA SER A 309 18.69 -13.39 -11.07
C SER A 309 19.93 -12.76 -11.71
N LYS A 310 19.73 -11.85 -12.67
CA LYS A 310 20.82 -11.09 -13.27
C LYS A 310 21.50 -10.16 -12.25
N LYS A 311 20.72 -9.42 -11.44
CA LYS A 311 21.29 -8.49 -10.45
C LYS A 311 22.15 -9.21 -9.42
N TYR A 312 21.62 -10.29 -8.83
CA TYR A 312 22.28 -10.98 -7.73
C TYR A 312 23.29 -12.05 -8.19
N GLY A 313 23.06 -12.68 -9.35
CA GLY A 313 23.98 -13.69 -9.89
C GLY A 313 25.34 -13.16 -10.33
N ASP A 314 25.44 -11.84 -10.57
CA ASP A 314 26.70 -11.17 -10.91
C ASP A 314 27.57 -10.85 -9.66
N ILE A 315 27.03 -11.03 -8.45
CA ILE A 315 27.72 -10.71 -7.19
C ILE A 315 28.47 -11.95 -6.68
N VAL A 316 29.77 -11.79 -6.42
CA VAL A 316 30.64 -12.87 -5.94
C VAL A 316 30.78 -12.81 -4.42
N GLY A 317 30.58 -13.95 -3.74
CA GLY A 317 30.82 -14.11 -2.31
C GLY A 317 29.59 -14.64 -1.58
N PRO A 318 28.55 -13.81 -1.40
CA PRO A 318 27.31 -14.24 -0.77
C PRO A 318 26.48 -15.18 -1.65
N SER A 319 25.56 -15.89 -1.02
CA SER A 319 24.50 -16.67 -1.65
C SER A 319 23.17 -15.94 -1.52
N TYR A 320 22.33 -16.04 -2.55
CA TYR A 320 21.05 -15.34 -2.60
C TYR A 320 19.89 -16.32 -2.76
N THR A 321 18.91 -16.22 -1.87
CA THR A 321 17.66 -16.98 -1.91
C THR A 321 16.46 -16.04 -1.91
N VAL A 322 15.64 -16.10 -2.95
CA VAL A 322 14.39 -15.35 -3.03
C VAL A 322 13.30 -16.14 -2.31
N LYS A 323 12.63 -15.51 -1.33
CA LYS A 323 11.65 -16.17 -0.43
C LYS A 323 10.20 -15.77 -0.68
N ARG A 324 9.98 -14.59 -1.27
CA ARG A 324 8.64 -14.06 -1.56
C ARG A 324 8.67 -13.15 -2.77
N ALA A 325 7.61 -13.21 -3.57
CA ALA A 325 7.26 -12.21 -4.57
C ALA A 325 5.82 -11.74 -4.31
N GLU A 326 5.60 -10.44 -4.15
CA GLU A 326 4.26 -9.89 -3.89
C GLU A 326 3.91 -8.74 -4.83
N LEU A 327 2.70 -8.77 -5.39
CA LEU A 327 2.26 -7.79 -6.38
C LEU A 327 1.63 -6.57 -5.70
N TYR A 328 2.20 -5.40 -5.98
CA TYR A 328 1.78 -4.11 -5.42
C TYR A 328 1.49 -3.09 -6.52
N LYS A 329 0.68 -2.08 -6.19
CA LYS A 329 0.75 -0.77 -6.84
C LYS A 329 1.73 0.11 -6.06
N MET A 330 2.63 0.78 -6.76
CA MET A 330 3.74 1.52 -6.17
C MET A 330 3.78 2.94 -6.72
N PRO A 331 3.42 3.94 -5.92
CA PRO A 331 3.59 5.34 -6.26
C PRO A 331 5.09 5.68 -6.33
N VAL A 332 5.59 5.95 -7.53
CA VAL A 332 6.97 6.41 -7.76
C VAL A 332 6.95 7.89 -8.06
N LYS A 333 7.71 8.66 -7.29
CA LYS A 333 7.69 10.11 -7.37
C LYS A 333 8.08 10.58 -8.77
N SER A 334 7.26 11.45 -9.33
CA SER A 334 7.52 12.15 -10.59
C SER A 334 7.64 13.66 -10.34
N ALA A 335 7.39 14.49 -11.36
CA ALA A 335 7.46 15.94 -11.19
C ALA A 335 6.30 16.51 -10.34
N ASP A 336 6.49 17.68 -9.76
CA ASP A 336 5.42 18.53 -9.20
C ASP A 336 4.50 17.84 -8.17
N SER A 337 5.05 17.04 -7.24
CA SER A 337 4.29 16.31 -6.21
C SER A 337 3.27 15.29 -6.75
N THR A 338 3.42 14.88 -8.00
CA THR A 338 2.65 13.79 -8.60
C THR A 338 3.48 12.51 -8.66
N TYR A 339 2.81 11.37 -8.59
CA TYR A 339 3.42 10.05 -8.59
C TYR A 339 2.93 9.29 -9.82
N ASP A 340 3.85 8.61 -10.51
CA ASP A 340 3.49 7.58 -11.49
C ASP A 340 3.25 6.28 -10.71
N VAL A 341 2.07 5.67 -10.88
CA VAL A 341 1.71 4.46 -10.11
C VAL A 341 2.04 3.24 -10.94
N LYS A 342 3.18 2.62 -10.61
CA LYS A 342 3.63 1.38 -11.25
C LYS A 342 2.96 0.17 -10.63
N ILE A 343 2.80 -0.89 -11.40
CA ILE A 343 2.44 -2.21 -10.88
C ILE A 343 3.74 -3.00 -10.79
N VAL A 344 4.11 -3.45 -9.60
CA VAL A 344 5.44 -3.99 -9.33
C VAL A 344 5.35 -5.30 -8.58
N TRP A 345 6.31 -6.19 -8.85
CA TRP A 345 6.64 -7.29 -7.98
C TRP A 345 7.69 -6.84 -6.96
N LEU A 346 7.34 -6.90 -5.67
CA LEU A 346 8.28 -6.82 -4.56
C LEU A 346 8.88 -8.20 -4.32
N PHE A 347 10.19 -8.33 -4.48
CA PHE A 347 10.95 -9.54 -4.15
C PHE A 347 11.66 -9.39 -2.81
N GLU A 348 11.44 -10.36 -1.93
CA GLU A 348 12.20 -10.52 -0.69
C GLU A 348 13.37 -11.49 -0.93
N VAL A 349 14.59 -10.98 -0.79
CA VAL A 349 15.82 -11.69 -1.12
C VAL A 349 16.67 -11.82 0.13
N GLN A 350 16.91 -13.05 0.57
CA GLN A 350 17.84 -13.35 1.64
C GLN A 350 19.26 -13.47 1.07
N GLU A 351 20.13 -12.56 1.50
CA GLU A 351 21.56 -12.67 1.32
C GLU A 351 22.17 -13.41 2.51
N THR A 352 22.95 -14.45 2.23
CA THR A 352 23.70 -15.19 3.24
C THR A 352 25.18 -15.23 2.90
N GLY A 353 26.03 -15.11 3.91
CA GLY A 353 27.46 -15.09 3.71
C GLY A 353 28.24 -15.23 5.01
N THR A 354 29.55 -15.05 4.92
CA THR A 354 30.45 -14.99 6.06
C THR A 354 31.10 -13.61 6.07
N ASP A 355 30.96 -12.90 7.17
CA ASP A 355 31.58 -11.60 7.37
C ASP A 355 33.12 -11.77 7.32
N SER A 356 33.79 -10.98 6.48
CA SER A 356 35.23 -11.13 6.27
C SER A 356 36.08 -10.67 7.45
N ASP A 357 35.55 -9.79 8.30
CA ASP A 357 36.24 -9.19 9.43
C ASP A 357 36.05 -10.02 10.70
N THR A 358 34.84 -10.55 10.93
CA THR A 358 34.51 -11.35 12.13
C THR A 358 34.59 -12.86 11.88
N GLY A 359 34.41 -13.30 10.63
CA GLY A 359 34.28 -14.71 10.28
C GLY A 359 32.92 -15.32 10.66
N GLU A 360 31.96 -14.50 11.11
CA GLU A 360 30.64 -14.95 11.52
C GLU A 360 29.70 -15.08 10.30
N GLU A 361 28.81 -16.06 10.34
CA GLU A 361 27.75 -16.18 9.35
C GLU A 361 26.71 -15.07 9.55
N TYR A 362 26.23 -14.50 8.45
CA TYR A 362 25.16 -13.51 8.45
C TYR A 362 24.03 -13.90 7.51
N VAL A 363 22.85 -13.38 7.83
CA VAL A 363 21.67 -13.41 6.97
C VAL A 363 21.10 -12.00 6.96
N TYR A 364 20.91 -11.43 5.78
CA TYR A 364 20.33 -10.10 5.60
C TYR A 364 19.21 -10.13 4.56
N THR A 365 18.08 -9.53 4.87
CA THR A 365 16.94 -9.44 3.95
C THR A 365 17.03 -8.14 3.15
N GLN A 366 16.93 -8.28 1.83
CA GLN A 366 16.87 -7.19 0.86
C GLN A 366 15.54 -7.22 0.12
N TYR A 367 15.15 -6.06 -0.37
CA TYR A 367 13.96 -5.89 -1.18
C TYR A 367 14.32 -5.37 -2.56
N MET A 368 13.71 -5.94 -3.60
CA MET A 368 13.89 -5.51 -4.98
C MET A 368 12.53 -5.36 -5.66
N PHE A 369 12.35 -4.27 -6.40
CA PHE A 369 11.12 -4.00 -7.14
C PHE A 369 11.36 -4.23 -8.62
N VAL A 370 10.47 -4.98 -9.26
CA VAL A 370 10.50 -5.17 -10.71
C VAL A 370 9.14 -4.77 -11.27
N ASP A 371 9.13 -3.87 -12.25
CA ASP A 371 7.92 -3.44 -12.94
C ASP A 371 7.28 -4.66 -13.63
N ALA A 372 6.03 -4.94 -13.29
CA ALA A 372 5.33 -6.11 -13.78
C ALA A 372 4.96 -6.01 -15.27
N THR A 373 5.08 -4.83 -15.89
CA THR A 373 4.67 -4.59 -17.28
C THR A 373 5.84 -4.60 -18.27
N ASP A 374 7.04 -4.21 -17.84
CA ASP A 374 8.24 -4.17 -18.70
C ASP A 374 9.44 -4.98 -18.17
N GLY A 375 9.36 -5.47 -16.93
CA GLY A 375 10.38 -6.30 -16.31
C GLY A 375 11.62 -5.55 -15.86
N MET A 376 11.62 -4.22 -15.89
CA MET A 376 12.75 -3.41 -15.43
C MET A 376 12.73 -3.25 -13.90
N GLU A 377 13.92 -3.13 -13.32
CA GLU A 377 14.05 -2.77 -11.90
C GLU A 377 13.49 -1.36 -11.66
N VAL A 378 12.72 -1.22 -10.59
CA VAL A 378 12.15 0.06 -10.15
C VAL A 378 12.92 0.53 -8.93
N PHE A 379 13.32 1.79 -8.95
CA PHE A 379 13.94 2.47 -7.81
C PHE A 379 12.92 3.44 -7.21
N ILE A 380 12.86 3.49 -5.88
CA ILE A 380 12.03 4.42 -5.10
C ILE A 380 12.87 5.60 -4.66
#